data_AF-N8YG52-F1
#
_entry.id   AF-N8YG52-F1
#
_cell.length_a   1.000
_cell.length_b   1.000
_cell.length_c   1.000
_cell.angle_alpha   90.00
_cell.angle_beta   90.00
_cell.angle_gamma   90.00
#
_symmetry.space_group_name_H-M   'P 1'
#
loop_
_entity.id
_entity.type
_entity.pdbx_description
1 polymer ?
#
loop_
_entity_poly.entity_id
_entity_poly.type
_entity_poly.pdbx_seq_one_letter_code
_entity_poly.pdbx_strand_id
1 'polypeptide(L)' 'MQTLSNWNNKAKAGTLAGTKQYSPDLNALLEENKKLKQQLKTAEMEREFLKKAAAYFAKESQ' A
#
# COMPACT_ATOMS: atom_id res chain seq x y z
N MET A 1 -12.69 -26.33 -31.79
CA MET A 1 -11.39 -25.68 -32.09
C MET A 1 -11.37 -24.29 -31.47
N GLN A 2 -10.38 -23.95 -30.65
CA GLN A 2 -10.18 -22.56 -30.22
C GLN A 2 -9.28 -21.87 -31.25
N THR A 3 -9.71 -20.72 -31.78
CA THR A 3 -8.96 -19.97 -32.78
C THR A 3 -7.94 -19.05 -32.11
N LEU A 4 -6.87 -18.69 -32.83
CA LEU A 4 -5.89 -17.69 -32.41
C LEU A 4 -6.56 -16.36 -31.99
N SER A 5 -7.69 -16.02 -32.62
CA SER A 5 -8.48 -14.83 -32.26
C SER A 5 -9.01 -14.90 -30.82
N ASN A 6 -9.49 -16.07 -30.38
CA ASN A 6 -9.96 -16.25 -29.00
C ASN A 6 -8.81 -16.10 -27.98
N TRP A 7 -7.60 -16.53 -28.33
CA TRP A 7 -6.42 -16.33 -27.46
C TRP A 7 -5.98 -14.87 -27.44
N ASN A 8 -5.99 -14.19 -28.59
CA ASN A 8 -5.69 -12.77 -28.69
C ASN A 8 -6.69 -11.92 -27.88
N ASN A 9 -7.97 -12.26 -27.95
CA ASN A 9 -9.01 -11.57 -27.18
C ASN A 9 -8.86 -11.82 -25.68
N LYS A 10 -8.51 -13.05 -25.26
CA LYS A 10 -8.20 -13.35 -23.85
C LYS A 10 -6.93 -12.64 -23.35
N ALA A 11 -5.92 -12.50 -24.21
CA ALA A 11 -4.71 -11.73 -23.90
C ALA A 11 -5.04 -10.24 -23.71
N LYS A 12 -5.84 -9.66 -24.61
CA LYS A 12 -6.32 -8.27 -24.50
C LYS A 12 -7.21 -8.04 -23.27
N ALA A 13 -8.02 -9.03 -22.91
CA ALA A 13 -8.83 -9.03 -21.69
C ALA A 13 -8.02 -9.30 -20.41
N GLY A 14 -6.70 -9.52 -20.55
CA GLY A 14 -5.77 -9.82 -19.46
C GLY A 14 -5.92 -11.22 -18.83
N THR A 15 -6.87 -12.04 -19.30
CA THR A 15 -7.24 -13.34 -18.71
C THR A 15 -6.31 -14.48 -19.11
N LEU A 16 -5.07 -14.17 -19.49
CA LEU A 16 -4.10 -15.18 -19.92
C LEU A 16 -3.47 -15.88 -18.71
N ALA A 17 -3.38 -17.20 -18.77
CA ALA A 17 -2.71 -17.98 -17.73
C ALA A 17 -1.24 -17.53 -17.60
N GLY A 18 -0.84 -17.05 -16.41
CA GLY A 18 0.52 -16.61 -16.11
C GLY A 18 0.70 -15.09 -15.99
N THR A 19 -0.26 -14.27 -16.41
CA THR A 19 -0.25 -12.83 -16.07
C THR A 19 -0.91 -12.61 -14.72
N LYS A 20 -0.24 -11.89 -13.81
CA LYS A 20 -0.83 -11.48 -12.52
C LYS A 20 -1.91 -10.43 -12.79
N GLN A 21 -3.12 -10.88 -13.15
CA GLN A 21 -4.31 -10.06 -13.02
C GLN A 21 -4.61 -9.94 -11.52
N TYR A 22 -4.08 -8.90 -10.90
CA TYR A 22 -4.59 -8.50 -9.60
C TYR A 22 -6.01 -8.00 -9.81
N SER A 23 -6.97 -8.58 -9.07
CA SER A 23 -8.35 -8.13 -9.10
C SER A 23 -8.40 -6.64 -8.73
N PRO A 24 -9.39 -5.87 -9.22
CA PRO A 24 -9.60 -4.49 -8.80
C PRO A 24 -9.60 -4.34 -7.27
N ASP A 25 -10.20 -5.30 -6.56
CA ASP A 25 -10.22 -5.35 -5.09
C ASP A 25 -8.82 -5.49 -4.49
N LEU A 26 -7.96 -6.32 -5.09
CA LEU A 26 -6.59 -6.49 -4.63
C LEU A 26 -5.74 -5.24 -4.87
N ASN A 27 -5.96 -4.53 -5.99
CA ASN A 27 -5.30 -3.25 -6.23
C ASN A 27 -5.76 -2.18 -5.23
N ALA A 28 -7.06 -2.11 -4.94
CA ALA A 28 -7.60 -1.22 -3.92
C ALA A 28 -6.99 -1.50 -2.53
N LEU A 29 -6.90 -2.77 -2.14
CA LEU A 29 -6.24 -3.17 -0.89
C LEU A 29 -4.76 -2.82 -0.86
N LEU A 30 -4.02 -2.96 -1.97
CA LEU A 30 -2.62 -2.59 -2.04
C LEU A 30 -2.41 -1.08 -1.88
N GLU A 31 -3.28 -0.28 -2.49
CA GLU A 31 -3.25 1.18 -2.36
C GLU A 31 -3.56 1.63 -0.93
N GLU A 32 -4.60 1.05 -0.31
CA GLU A 32 -4.95 1.30 1.08
C GLU A 32 -3.81 0.90 2.02
N ASN A 33 -3.21 -0.27 1.81
CA ASN A 33 -2.07 -0.73 2.61
C ASN A 33 -0.87 0.23 2.52
N LYS A 34 -0.61 0.77 1.33
CA LYS A 34 0.44 1.78 1.11
C LYS A 34 0.13 3.07 1.88
N LYS A 35 -1.12 3.55 1.82
CA LYS A 35 -1.56 4.74 2.54
C LYS A 35 -1.46 4.57 4.06
N LEU A 36 -1.92 3.43 4.58
CA LEU A 36 -1.85 3.10 6.01
C LEU A 36 -0.41 3.04 6.51
N LYS A 37 0.51 2.42 5.76
CA LYS A 37 1.93 2.39 6.10
C LYS A 37 2.55 3.80 6.17
N GLN A 38 2.16 4.69 5.25
CA GLN A 38 2.63 6.07 5.28
C GLN A 38 2.11 6.82 6.52
N GLN A 39 0.83 6.65 6.86
CA GLN A 39 0.24 7.25 8.05
C GLN A 39 0.88 6.74 9.35
N LEU A 40 1.12 5.43 9.43
CA LEU A 40 1.80 4.80 10.56
C LEU A 40 3.18 5.42 10.79
N LYS A 41 3.99 5.54 9.72
CA LYS A 41 5.32 6.14 9.80
C LYS A 41 5.27 7.58 10.30
N THR A 42 4.31 8.38 9.82
CA THR A 42 4.13 9.77 10.28
C THR A 42 3.78 9.82 11.77
N ALA A 43 2.80 9.02 12.20
CA ALA A 43 2.37 8.98 13.60
C ALA A 43 3.49 8.51 14.55
N GLU A 44 4.31 7.54 14.13
CA GLU A 44 5.48 7.11 14.89
C GLU A 44 6.51 8.24 15.06
N MET A 45 6.81 8.99 14.00
CA MET A 45 7.73 10.14 14.06
C MET A 45 7.19 11.24 14.97
N GLU A 46 5.91 11.59 14.86
CA GLU A 46 5.25 12.58 15.73
C GLU A 46 5.31 12.16 17.20
N ARG A 47 5.03 10.88 17.49
CA ARG A 47 5.10 10.35 18.85
C ARG A 47 6.52 10.43 19.42
N GLU A 48 7.53 10.09 18.65
CA GLU A 48 8.92 10.18 19.11
C GLU A 48 9.36 11.63 19.30
N PHE A 49 8.90 12.55 18.47
CA PHE A 49 9.13 13.99 18.67
C PHE A 49 8.49 14.49 19.97
N LEU A 50 7.22 14.15 20.21
CA LEU A 50 6.51 14.53 21.43
C LEU A 50 7.16 13.97 22.69
N LYS A 51 7.64 12.72 22.65
CA LYS A 51 8.40 12.13 23.77
C LYS A 51 9.68 12.91 24.07
N LYS A 52 10.44 13.27 23.03
CA LYS A 52 11.67 14.07 23.20
C LYS A 52 11.36 15.45 23.78
N ALA A 53 10.32 16.10 23.29
CA ALA A 53 9.87 17.38 23.80
C ALA A 53 9.45 17.28 25.27
N ALA A 54 8.64 16.28 25.63
CA ALA A 54 8.22 16.04 27.01
C ALA A 54 9.42 15.79 27.93
N ALA A 55 10.41 15.01 27.50
CA ALA A 55 11.64 14.77 28.27
C ALA A 55 12.48 16.05 28.47
N TYR A 56 12.60 16.88 27.43
CA TYR A 56 13.29 18.17 27.53
C TYR A 56 12.59 19.10 28.51
N PHE A 57 11.27 19.29 28.38
CA PHE A 57 10.52 20.16 29.26
C PHE A 57 10.54 19.67 30.71
N ALA A 58 10.38 18.37 30.96
CA ALA A 58 10.46 17.81 32.31
C ALA A 58 11.81 18.12 32.99
N LYS A 59 12.91 18.10 32.23
CA LYS A 59 14.25 18.43 32.73
C LYS A 59 14.44 19.93 32.99
N GLU A 60 13.89 20.79 32.15
CA GLU A 60 14.03 22.26 32.28
C GLU A 60 13.10 22.83 33.37
N SER A 61 12.00 22.16 33.68
CA SER A 61 11.05 22.57 34.72
C SER A 61 11.45 22.15 36.15
N GLN A 62 12.65 21.61 36.33
CA GLN A 62 13.17 21.07 37.59
C GLN A 62 14.35 21.91 38.10
#